data_AF-A0A560D7M3-F1
#
_entry.id   AF-A0A560D7M3-F1
#
_cell.length_a   1.000
_cell.length_b   1.000
_cell.length_c   1.000
_cell.angle_alpha   90.00
_cell.angle_beta   90.00
_cell.angle_gamma   90.00
#
_symmetry.space_group_name_H-M   'P 1'
#
loop_
_entity.id
_entity.type
_entity.pdbx_description
1 polymer ?
#
loop_
_entity_poly.entity_id
_entity_poly.type
_entity_poly.pdbx_seq_one_letter_code
_entity_poly.pdbx_strand_id
1 'polypeptide(L)'
;MRTVFALPFLVPLLLATSPGKATDLHQFWEQTCGDCHPHAGAFAQRFLTVKDGKLQGRHHTDDLIVFLQHHHLPQNLVRPMYEMLLAQASTGPRFKERCGRCHESAADLARESLVVRDGVLHGRESGRPVAEFLPRHAKLGLTPEDVTFFTDLLTRVEREVHSGG
;
A
#
# COMPACT_ATOMS: atom_id res chain seq x y z
N MET A 1 -57.79 0.44 41.55
CA MET A 1 -56.78 -0.36 40.82
C MET A 1 -56.22 0.51 39.71
N ARG A 2 -54.94 0.89 39.77
CA ARG A 2 -54.25 1.69 38.75
C ARG A 2 -53.47 0.73 37.85
N THR A 3 -53.94 0.53 36.63
CA THR A 3 -53.27 -0.29 35.62
C THR A 3 -52.03 0.47 35.14
N VAL A 4 -50.84 -0.04 35.45
CA VAL A 4 -49.56 0.48 34.93
C VAL A 4 -49.33 -0.18 33.58
N PHE A 5 -49.41 0.59 32.49
CA PHE A 5 -48.98 0.15 31.18
C PHE A 5 -47.44 0.22 31.11
N ALA A 6 -46.78 -0.94 31.11
CA ALA A 6 -45.36 -1.04 30.80
C ALA A 6 -45.18 -0.98 29.27
N LEU A 7 -44.66 0.14 28.76
CA LEU A 7 -44.18 0.20 27.37
C LEU A 7 -42.86 -0.60 27.28
N PRO A 8 -42.73 -1.57 26.36
CA PRO A 8 -41.46 -2.22 26.12
C PRO A 8 -40.51 -1.25 25.40
N PHE A 9 -39.42 -0.89 26.07
CA PHE A 9 -38.29 -0.18 25.46
C PHE A 9 -37.61 -1.12 24.46
N LEU A 10 -37.89 -0.92 23.17
CA LEU A 10 -37.18 -1.60 22.08
C LEU A 10 -35.82 -0.90 21.90
N VAL A 11 -34.76 -1.45 22.50
CA VAL A 11 -33.39 -0.97 22.26
C VAL A 11 -32.94 -1.45 20.88
N PRO A 12 -32.63 -0.56 19.92
CA PRO A 12 -32.10 -0.98 18.63
C PRO A 12 -30.69 -1.51 18.85
N LEU A 13 -30.49 -2.80 18.57
CA LEU A 13 -29.18 -3.44 18.56
C LEU A 13 -28.41 -2.91 17.34
N LEU A 14 -27.65 -1.83 17.54
CA LEU A 14 -26.68 -1.33 16.56
C LEU A 14 -25.60 -2.41 16.39
N LEU A 15 -25.72 -3.22 15.35
CA LEU A 15 -24.65 -4.09 14.89
C LEU A 15 -23.49 -3.19 14.44
N ALA A 16 -22.48 -3.05 15.29
CA ALA A 16 -21.22 -2.42 14.91
C ALA A 16 -20.65 -3.20 13.73
N THR A 17 -20.63 -2.58 12.55
CA THR A 17 -19.87 -3.11 11.42
C THR A 17 -18.41 -2.98 11.79
N SER A 18 -17.77 -4.06 12.21
CA SER A 18 -16.33 -4.08 12.38
C SER A 18 -15.71 -3.73 11.03
N PRO A 19 -14.84 -2.70 10.95
CA PRO A 19 -14.09 -2.47 9.73
C PRO A 19 -13.31 -3.76 9.43
N GLY A 20 -13.54 -4.34 8.26
CA GLY A 20 -12.79 -5.49 7.80
C GLY A 20 -11.30 -5.14 7.79
N LYS A 21 -10.45 -6.11 8.14
CA LYS A 21 -9.00 -5.93 8.07
C LYS A 21 -8.64 -5.54 6.62
N ALA A 22 -7.96 -4.42 6.45
CA ALA A 22 -7.53 -3.98 5.13
C ALA A 22 -6.62 -5.02 4.47
N THR A 23 -6.72 -5.15 3.15
CA THR A 23 -5.93 -6.10 2.36
C THR A 23 -4.53 -5.56 2.13
N ASP A 24 -3.49 -6.32 2.47
CA ASP A 24 -2.12 -6.06 2.03
C ASP A 24 -2.04 -6.27 0.51
N LEU A 25 -1.92 -5.17 -0.25
CA LEU A 25 -1.96 -5.22 -1.71
C LEU A 25 -0.74 -5.93 -2.31
N HIS A 26 0.43 -5.81 -1.67
CA HIS A 26 1.66 -6.46 -2.13
C HIS A 26 1.61 -7.97 -1.88
N GLN A 27 1.10 -8.37 -0.71
CA GLN A 27 0.89 -9.78 -0.42
C GLN A 27 -0.20 -10.39 -1.32
N PHE A 28 -1.29 -9.67 -1.57
CA PHE A 28 -2.33 -10.11 -2.48
C PHE A 28 -1.76 -10.33 -3.89
N TRP A 29 -0.98 -9.37 -4.41
CA TRP A 29 -0.31 -9.50 -5.70
C TRP A 29 0.56 -10.76 -5.74
N GLU A 30 1.42 -10.95 -4.73
CA GLU A 30 2.33 -12.10 -4.71
C GLU A 30 1.58 -13.43 -4.75
N GLN A 31 0.53 -13.56 -3.93
CA GLN A 31 -0.23 -14.81 -3.80
C GLN A 31 -1.15 -15.10 -4.99
N THR A 32 -1.63 -14.06 -5.67
CA THR A 32 -2.65 -14.21 -6.73
C THR A 32 -2.05 -14.08 -8.13
N CYS A 33 -1.01 -13.27 -8.27
CA CYS A 33 -0.42 -12.89 -9.56
C CYS A 33 1.04 -13.36 -9.72
N GLY A 34 1.74 -13.71 -8.63
CA GLY A 34 3.17 -14.00 -8.61
C GLY A 34 3.60 -15.21 -9.45
N ASP A 35 2.72 -16.19 -9.66
CA ASP A 35 3.01 -17.37 -10.49
C ASP A 35 3.14 -17.01 -11.99
N CYS A 36 2.52 -15.90 -12.42
CA CYS A 36 2.48 -15.46 -13.82
C CYS A 36 3.25 -14.15 -14.06
N HIS A 37 3.42 -13.34 -13.02
CA HIS A 37 4.03 -12.01 -13.08
C HIS A 37 5.13 -11.86 -12.04
N PRO A 38 6.18 -11.05 -12.31
CA PRO A 38 7.14 -10.70 -11.27
C PRO A 38 6.46 -9.85 -10.19
N HIS A 39 7.17 -9.55 -9.10
CA HIS A 39 6.72 -8.62 -8.06
C HIS A 39 6.15 -7.33 -8.65
N ALA A 40 5.10 -6.78 -8.01
CA ALA A 40 4.30 -5.67 -8.53
C ALA A 40 5.14 -4.48 -9.03
N GLY A 41 6.18 -4.10 -8.28
CA GLY A 41 7.09 -3.02 -8.68
C GLY A 41 7.83 -3.32 -9.99
N ALA A 42 8.41 -4.51 -10.10
CA ALA A 42 9.11 -4.95 -11.30
C ALA A 42 8.17 -5.13 -12.49
N PHE A 43 6.93 -5.60 -12.25
CA PHE A 43 5.91 -5.66 -13.28
C PHE A 43 5.55 -4.26 -13.78
N ALA A 44 5.18 -3.35 -12.88
CA ALA A 44 4.74 -2.00 -13.21
C ALA A 44 5.79 -1.23 -14.00
N GLN A 45 7.05 -1.30 -13.59
CA GLN A 45 8.16 -0.57 -14.21
C GLN A 45 8.56 -1.13 -15.59
N ARG A 46 8.32 -2.43 -15.84
CA ARG A 46 8.72 -3.07 -17.11
C ARG A 46 7.61 -3.09 -18.14
N PHE A 47 6.36 -3.21 -17.72
CA PHE A 47 5.24 -3.53 -18.62
C PHE A 47 4.18 -2.44 -18.69
N LEU A 48 4.23 -1.45 -17.79
CA LEU A 48 3.27 -0.35 -17.79
C LEU A 48 3.97 0.97 -18.11
N THR A 49 3.21 1.90 -18.67
CA THR A 49 3.64 3.27 -18.90
C THR A 49 2.62 4.23 -18.31
N VAL A 50 3.11 5.33 -17.75
CA VAL A 50 2.26 6.42 -17.27
C VAL A 50 2.16 7.48 -18.36
N LYS A 51 0.95 7.70 -18.87
CA LYS A 51 0.65 8.75 -19.86
C LYS A 51 -0.56 9.54 -19.40
N ASP A 52 -0.43 10.87 -19.39
CA ASP A 52 -1.49 11.79 -18.95
C ASP A 52 -2.05 11.42 -17.56
N GLY A 53 -1.17 10.97 -16.65
CA GLY A 53 -1.52 10.55 -15.29
C GLY A 53 -2.21 9.19 -15.17
N LYS A 54 -2.32 8.42 -16.27
CA LYS A 54 -2.97 7.11 -16.29
C LYS A 54 -1.97 6.02 -16.64
N LEU A 55 -2.12 4.86 -16.00
CA LEU A 55 -1.45 3.64 -16.43
C LEU A 55 -2.03 3.13 -17.74
N GLN A 56 -1.12 2.76 -18.63
CA GLN A 56 -1.39 2.08 -19.88
C GLN A 56 -0.60 0.78 -19.93
N GLY A 57 -1.27 -0.33 -20.27
CA GLY A 57 -0.61 -1.57 -20.62
C GLY A 57 -0.31 -1.61 -22.12
N ARG A 58 0.63 -2.47 -22.54
CA ARG A 58 0.99 -2.65 -23.95
C ARG A 58 -0.20 -3.01 -24.84
N HIS A 59 -1.12 -3.83 -24.33
CA HIS A 59 -2.32 -4.32 -25.04
C HIS A 59 -3.62 -3.68 -24.54
N HIS A 60 -3.55 -2.94 -23.43
CA HIS A 60 -4.69 -2.33 -22.74
C HIS A 60 -4.37 -0.85 -22.47
N THR A 61 -4.33 -0.08 -23.55
CA THR A 61 -3.86 1.32 -23.51
C THR A 61 -4.88 2.25 -22.85
N ASP A 62 -6.17 2.05 -23.12
CA ASP A 62 -7.24 2.94 -22.66
C ASP A 62 -8.18 2.27 -21.62
N ASP A 63 -8.03 0.97 -21.40
CA ASP A 63 -8.98 0.13 -20.68
C ASP A 63 -8.34 -0.75 -19.60
N LEU A 64 -7.11 -0.44 -19.16
CA LEU A 64 -6.39 -1.27 -18.17
C LEU A 64 -7.23 -1.56 -16.91
N ILE A 65 -8.02 -0.60 -16.42
CA ILE A 65 -8.93 -0.83 -15.28
C ILE A 65 -9.97 -1.91 -15.59
N VAL A 66 -10.54 -1.92 -16.80
CA VAL A 66 -11.53 -2.93 -17.22
C VAL A 66 -10.86 -4.28 -17.39
N PHE A 67 -9.63 -4.31 -17.89
CA PHE A 67 -8.84 -5.55 -17.92
C PHE A 67 -8.61 -6.11 -16.51
N LEU A 68 -8.19 -5.26 -15.56
CA LEU A 68 -7.98 -5.65 -14.16
C LEU A 68 -9.26 -6.23 -13.51
N GLN A 69 -10.44 -5.70 -13.82
CA GLN A 69 -11.73 -6.23 -13.33
C GLN A 69 -11.99 -7.69 -13.73
N HIS A 70 -11.45 -8.11 -14.88
CA HIS A 70 -11.66 -9.46 -15.41
C HIS A 70 -10.44 -10.36 -15.24
N HIS A 71 -9.34 -9.85 -14.65
CA HIS A 71 -8.07 -10.56 -14.50
C HIS A 71 -7.69 -10.72 -13.03
N HIS A 72 -8.33 -11.68 -12.35
CA HIS A 72 -8.04 -12.15 -10.99
C HIS A 72 -8.28 -11.17 -9.83
N LEU A 73 -8.61 -9.90 -10.07
CA LEU A 73 -8.90 -8.95 -9.00
C LEU A 73 -10.38 -8.94 -8.62
N PRO A 74 -10.73 -9.04 -7.32
CA PRO A 74 -12.08 -8.76 -6.88
C PRO A 74 -12.38 -7.27 -7.04
N GLN A 75 -13.65 -6.92 -7.27
CA GLN A 75 -14.07 -5.57 -7.64
C GLN A 75 -13.59 -4.49 -6.65
N ASN A 76 -13.54 -4.80 -5.35
CA ASN A 76 -13.10 -3.87 -4.31
C ASN A 76 -11.59 -3.60 -4.32
N LEU A 77 -10.77 -4.44 -4.98
CA LEU A 77 -9.32 -4.27 -5.08
C LEU A 77 -8.87 -3.69 -6.41
N VAL A 78 -9.73 -3.59 -7.42
CA VAL A 78 -9.37 -3.07 -8.75
C VAL A 78 -8.76 -1.67 -8.65
N ARG A 79 -9.42 -0.76 -7.92
CA ARG A 79 -8.96 0.62 -7.78
C ARG A 79 -7.67 0.72 -6.94
N PRO A 80 -7.61 0.15 -5.72
CA PRO A 80 -6.37 0.14 -4.94
C PRO A 80 -5.18 -0.49 -5.67
N MET A 81 -5.40 -1.61 -6.36
CA MET A 81 -4.34 -2.28 -7.12
C MET A 81 -3.86 -1.41 -8.29
N TYR A 82 -4.77 -0.76 -9.00
CA TYR A 82 -4.42 0.18 -10.06
C TYR A 82 -3.56 1.35 -9.52
N GLU A 83 -3.94 1.92 -8.38
CA GLU A 83 -3.23 3.04 -7.77
C GLU A 83 -1.85 2.63 -7.26
N MET A 84 -1.73 1.47 -6.64
CA MET A 84 -0.43 0.89 -6.26
C MET A 84 0.45 0.72 -7.50
N LEU A 85 -0.04 0.08 -8.56
CA LEU A 85 0.73 -0.11 -9.80
C LEU A 85 1.12 1.23 -10.45
N LEU A 86 0.26 2.25 -10.37
CA LEU A 86 0.53 3.58 -10.90
C LEU A 86 1.69 4.22 -10.14
N ALA A 87 1.65 4.14 -8.81
CA ALA A 87 2.71 4.66 -7.97
C ALA A 87 4.04 3.91 -8.20
N GLN A 88 4.00 2.58 -8.35
CA GLN A 88 5.17 1.76 -8.64
C GLN A 88 5.80 2.09 -10.00
N ALA A 89 4.99 2.30 -11.04
CA ALA A 89 5.46 2.72 -12.36
C ALA A 89 6.06 4.14 -12.34
N SER A 90 5.47 5.05 -11.54
CA SER A 90 5.91 6.46 -11.46
C SER A 90 7.18 6.67 -10.63
N THR A 91 7.47 5.79 -9.66
CA THR A 91 8.56 5.98 -8.69
C THR A 91 9.92 5.50 -9.20
N GLY A 92 9.94 4.58 -10.18
CA GLY A 92 11.16 3.90 -10.64
C GLY A 92 11.80 3.00 -9.57
N PRO A 93 12.89 2.26 -9.90
CA PRO A 93 13.46 1.21 -9.06
C PRO A 93 14.37 1.71 -7.92
N ARG A 94 14.28 3.00 -7.52
CA ARG A 94 15.24 3.64 -6.59
C ARG A 94 15.41 2.92 -5.25
N PHE A 95 14.33 2.34 -4.70
CA PHE A 95 14.43 1.52 -3.48
C PHE A 95 15.32 0.30 -3.70
N LYS A 96 15.13 -0.44 -4.80
CA LYS A 96 15.94 -1.62 -5.09
C LYS A 96 17.41 -1.25 -5.34
N GLU A 97 17.66 -0.13 -6.01
CA GLU A 97 19.01 0.35 -6.31
C GLU A 97 19.78 0.82 -5.07
N ARG A 98 19.10 1.48 -4.12
CA ARG A 98 19.75 2.15 -2.98
C ARG A 98 19.65 1.36 -1.67
N CYS A 99 18.57 0.60 -1.48
CA CYS A 99 18.27 -0.15 -0.26
C CYS A 99 18.31 -1.68 -0.48
N GLY A 100 18.27 -2.13 -1.73
CA GLY A 100 18.08 -3.53 -2.12
C GLY A 100 19.22 -4.49 -1.77
N ARG A 101 20.37 -3.98 -1.32
CA ARG A 101 21.48 -4.81 -0.81
C ARG A 101 21.16 -5.43 0.55
N CYS A 102 20.39 -4.73 1.38
CA CYS A 102 20.09 -5.15 2.75
C CYS A 102 18.59 -5.45 2.96
N HIS A 103 17.73 -4.88 2.12
CA HIS A 103 16.28 -5.10 2.18
C HIS A 103 15.80 -5.75 0.89
N GLU A 104 14.97 -6.78 1.01
CA GLU A 104 14.45 -7.52 -0.14
C GLU A 104 13.50 -6.64 -0.97
N SER A 105 12.46 -6.11 -0.32
CA SER A 105 11.48 -5.17 -0.89
C SER A 105 11.08 -4.08 0.11
N ALA A 106 10.48 -2.99 -0.41
CA ALA A 106 9.91 -1.94 0.44
C ALA A 106 8.69 -2.44 1.22
N ALA A 107 7.92 -3.37 0.64
CA ALA A 107 6.73 -3.93 1.26
C ALA A 107 7.09 -4.79 2.47
N ASP A 108 8.13 -5.62 2.37
CA ASP A 108 8.59 -6.45 3.49
C ASP A 108 9.14 -5.58 4.62
N LEU A 109 9.96 -4.59 4.28
CA LEU A 109 10.44 -3.62 5.26
C LEU A 109 9.27 -2.90 5.96
N ALA A 110 8.26 -2.48 5.21
CA ALA A 110 7.09 -1.81 5.77
C ALA A 110 6.30 -2.74 6.69
N ARG A 111 6.02 -3.96 6.26
CA ARG A 111 5.29 -4.98 7.02
C ARG A 111 5.96 -5.27 8.36
N GLU A 112 7.25 -5.51 8.34
CA GLU A 112 8.00 -5.98 9.50
C GLU A 112 8.34 -4.84 10.46
N SER A 113 8.78 -3.70 9.93
CA SER A 113 9.56 -2.75 10.71
C SER A 113 8.97 -1.34 10.80
N LEU A 114 7.92 -1.02 10.03
CA LEU A 114 7.43 0.36 9.92
C LEU A 114 5.98 0.49 10.38
N VAL A 115 5.62 1.71 10.77
CA VAL A 115 4.25 2.10 11.10
C VAL A 115 4.07 3.59 10.89
N VAL A 116 2.94 3.99 10.33
CA VAL A 116 2.56 5.41 10.29
C VAL A 116 1.79 5.76 11.55
N ARG A 117 2.20 6.82 12.24
CA ARG A 117 1.53 7.39 13.43
C ARG A 117 1.41 8.89 13.22
N ASP A 118 0.19 9.41 13.31
CA ASP A 118 -0.11 10.83 13.10
C ASP A 118 0.47 11.39 11.79
N GLY A 119 0.41 10.58 10.72
CA GLY A 119 0.93 10.92 9.40
C GLY A 119 2.44 10.80 9.23
N VAL A 120 3.19 10.45 10.27
CA VAL A 120 4.65 10.32 10.25
C VAL A 120 5.06 8.86 10.27
N LEU A 121 6.00 8.49 9.40
CA LEU A 121 6.57 7.15 9.33
C LEU A 121 7.60 6.92 10.45
N HIS A 122 7.34 5.92 11.27
CA HIS A 122 8.19 5.54 12.39
C HIS A 122 8.69 4.11 12.25
N GLY A 123 9.85 3.83 12.85
CA GLY A 123 10.24 2.45 13.15
C GLY A 123 9.30 1.86 14.21
N ARG A 124 8.73 0.68 13.94
CA ARG A 124 7.72 0.03 14.79
C ARG A 124 8.22 -0.22 16.21
N GLU A 125 9.41 -0.80 16.31
CA GLU A 125 10.04 -1.14 17.60
C GLU A 125 10.63 0.09 18.28
N SER A 126 11.46 0.86 17.56
CA SER A 126 12.16 2.00 18.16
C SER A 126 11.26 3.20 18.46
N GLY A 127 10.12 3.32 17.78
CA GLY A 127 9.23 4.48 17.85
C GLY A 127 9.82 5.77 17.27
N ARG A 128 10.99 5.71 16.61
CA ARG A 128 11.69 6.89 16.09
C ARG A 128 11.23 7.24 14.67
N PRO A 129 11.14 8.54 14.31
CA PRO A 129 10.87 8.94 12.93
C PRO A 129 11.94 8.41 11.96
N VAL A 130 11.51 7.81 10.85
CA VAL A 130 12.42 7.25 9.84
C VAL A 130 13.28 8.35 9.20
N ALA A 131 12.72 9.54 8.99
CA ALA A 131 13.42 10.70 8.46
C ALA A 131 14.68 11.07 9.27
N GLU A 132 14.65 10.92 10.59
CA GLU A 132 15.79 11.22 11.48
C GLU A 132 16.83 10.10 11.55
N PHE A 133 16.43 8.89 11.16
CA PHE A 133 17.28 7.71 11.15
C PHE A 133 18.06 7.60 9.84
N LEU A 134 17.40 7.80 8.69
CA LEU A 134 17.96 7.59 7.36
C LEU A 134 19.31 8.27 7.10
N PRO A 135 19.56 9.54 7.50
CA PRO A 135 20.86 10.19 7.26
C PRO A 135 22.05 9.46 7.89
N ARG A 136 21.82 8.70 8.96
CA ARG A 136 22.84 7.92 9.68
C ARG A 136 22.84 6.44 9.30
N HIS A 137 21.86 6.00 8.53
CA HIS A 137 21.70 4.61 8.16
C HIS A 137 22.75 4.20 7.11
N ALA A 138 23.53 3.16 7.44
CA ALA A 138 24.47 2.48 6.54
C ALA A 138 25.46 3.38 5.77
N LYS A 139 25.67 4.63 6.22
CA LYS A 139 26.50 5.65 5.54
C LYS A 139 26.18 5.80 4.05
N LEU A 140 24.88 5.70 3.69
CA LEU A 140 24.43 5.72 2.29
C LEU A 140 24.65 7.06 1.58
N GLY A 141 25.03 8.12 2.30
CA GLY A 141 25.24 9.46 1.73
C GLY A 141 23.97 10.05 1.13
N LEU A 142 22.81 9.79 1.74
CA LEU A 142 21.53 10.32 1.28
C LEU A 142 21.48 11.83 1.47
N THR A 143 21.03 12.55 0.43
CA THR A 143 20.73 13.98 0.55
C THR A 143 19.40 14.20 1.28
N PRO A 144 19.07 15.43 1.71
CA PRO A 144 17.74 15.73 2.26
C PRO A 144 16.59 15.37 1.31
N GLU A 145 16.79 15.54 0.00
CA GLU A 145 15.82 15.18 -1.03
C GLU A 145 15.65 13.66 -1.13
N ASP A 146 16.75 12.90 -1.01
CA ASP A 146 16.67 11.43 -0.93
C ASP A 146 15.92 10.96 0.30
N VAL A 147 16.19 11.58 1.46
CA VAL A 147 15.49 11.25 2.71
C VAL A 147 13.99 11.46 2.53
N THR A 148 13.59 12.62 2.00
CA THR A 148 12.18 12.95 1.71
C THR A 148 11.56 11.93 0.76
N PHE A 149 12.25 11.63 -0.35
CA PHE A 149 11.79 10.65 -1.32
C PHE A 149 11.55 9.27 -0.70
N PHE A 150 12.51 8.76 0.08
CA PHE A 150 12.40 7.43 0.68
C PHE A 150 11.35 7.39 1.80
N THR A 151 11.19 8.45 2.58
CA THR A 151 10.12 8.52 3.57
C THR A 151 8.75 8.56 2.93
N ASP A 152 8.57 9.29 1.83
CA ASP A 152 7.29 9.35 1.12
C ASP A 152 6.96 8.00 0.46
N LEU A 153 7.95 7.38 -0.19
CA LEU A 153 7.82 6.04 -0.76
C LEU A 153 7.40 5.02 0.30
N LEU A 154 8.12 4.96 1.42
CA LEU A 154 7.86 3.97 2.47
C LEU A 154 6.56 4.26 3.22
N THR A 155 6.17 5.53 3.37
CA THR A 155 4.86 5.91 3.93
C THR A 155 3.73 5.41 3.06
N ARG A 156 3.83 5.59 1.74
CA ARG A 156 2.84 5.06 0.80
C ARG A 156 2.79 3.53 0.84
N VAL A 157 3.94 2.86 0.77
CA VAL A 157 3.99 1.39 0.80
C VAL A 157 3.46 0.82 2.13
N GLU A 158 3.69 1.50 3.24
CA GLU A 158 3.12 1.10 4.54
C GLU A 158 1.58 1.13 4.53
N ARG A 159 0.97 2.12 3.88
CA ARG A 159 -0.49 2.18 3.68
C ARG A 159 -0.98 1.10 2.71
N GLU A 160 -0.25 0.84 1.64
CA GLU A 160 -0.56 -0.26 0.70
C GLU A 160 -0.53 -1.64 1.40
N VAL A 161 0.32 -1.80 2.43
CA VAL A 161 0.47 -3.04 3.22
C VAL A 161 -0.57 -3.15 4.33
N HIS A 162 -0.81 -2.09 5.11
CA HIS A 162 -1.64 -2.19 6.33
C HIS A 162 -3.03 -1.54 6.23
N SER A 163 -3.25 -0.67 5.24
CA SER A 163 -4.50 0.08 5.06
C SER A 163 -5.19 -0.20 3.72
N GLY A 164 -4.54 -0.94 2.82
CA GLY A 164 -5.11 -1.36 1.53
C GLY A 164 -5.15 -0.26 0.46
N GLY A 165 -4.30 0.76 0.58
CA GLY A 165 -4.24 1.92 -0.31
C GLY A 165 -4.61 3.22 0.37
#